data_AF-A0A974SSK6-F1
#
_entry.id   AF-A0A974SSK6-F1
#
_cell.length_a   1.000
_cell.length_b   1.000
_cell.length_c   1.000
_cell.angle_alpha   90.00
_cell.angle_beta   90.00
_cell.angle_gamma   90.00
#
_symmetry.space_group_name_H-M   'P 1'
#
loop_
_entity.id
_entity.type
_entity.pdbx_description
1 polymer ?
#
loop_
_entity_poly.entity_id
_entity_poly.type
_entity_poly.pdbx_seq_one_letter_code
_entity_poly.pdbx_strand_id
1 'polypeptide(L)'
;MAVQFEIAHSRTVKGAGIIAGGPFYCAEGKIARALANCMAPSKDAPPPTLADQQRAINEAAKAGKIDPPEHLRRHRAWLFSGGRDQTVNPQVVDALHAFYASLLPGTAIRREQLADAGHAMVSVDDRQANACATSEPPFINRCREFDAAGQLLEHLIGPLQPKARAADGELLAFAQAEFVPGRAIDASMADEAYAYIPKSCRAGGCRIHVAFHGCRQTTKDIGRRFVEGAGYNAWADSNRIAVLYPQIVPRSGPALGSWKVVMNPKGCWDWWGYTGSDYQTREAPQIKAVRRMIDRLQGKPGGNP
;
A
#
# COMPACT_ATOMS: atom_id res chain seq x y z
N MET A 1 0.07 0.28 4.79
CA MET A 1 0.95 -0.81 4.33
C MET A 1 2.10 -0.33 3.45
N ALA A 2 1.86 0.40 2.34
CA ALA A 2 2.95 0.84 1.44
C ALA A 2 4.14 1.52 2.16
N VAL A 3 3.87 2.48 3.05
CA VAL A 3 4.89 3.15 3.90
C VAL A 3 5.64 2.16 4.80
N GLN A 4 4.93 1.26 5.48
CA GLN A 4 5.53 0.22 6.32
C GLN A 4 6.44 -0.70 5.51
N PHE A 5 5.98 -1.15 4.35
CA PHE A 5 6.73 -2.05 3.48
C PHE A 5 7.98 -1.37 2.92
N GLU A 6 7.86 -0.12 2.45
CA GLU A 6 8.99 0.69 1.98
C GLU A 6 10.04 0.85 3.06
N ILE A 7 9.66 1.25 4.27
CA ILE A 7 10.59 1.51 5.37
C ILE A 7 11.22 0.19 5.86
N ALA A 8 10.43 -0.87 6.00
CA ALA A 8 10.92 -2.18 6.41
C ALA A 8 11.95 -2.76 5.44
N HIS A 9 11.79 -2.52 4.13
CA HIS A 9 12.64 -3.08 3.06
C HIS A 9 13.33 -2.02 2.20
N SER A 10 13.71 -0.88 2.82
CA SER A 10 14.23 0.31 2.14
C SER A 10 15.51 0.08 1.35
N ARG A 11 16.25 -1.01 1.59
CA ARG A 11 17.39 -1.37 0.75
C ARG A 11 16.98 -1.78 -0.68
N THR A 12 15.81 -2.41 -0.80
CA THR A 12 15.36 -3.05 -2.05
C THR A 12 14.26 -2.25 -2.75
N VAL A 13 13.39 -1.60 -1.98
CA VAL A 13 12.37 -0.68 -2.50
C VAL A 13 13.06 0.60 -3.00
N LYS A 14 12.46 1.28 -3.99
CA LYS A 14 12.99 2.52 -4.58
C LYS A 14 12.12 3.74 -4.33
N GLY A 15 10.95 3.54 -3.74
CA GLY A 15 10.00 4.60 -3.46
C GLY A 15 8.59 4.06 -3.25
N ALA A 16 7.68 4.94 -2.86
CA ALA A 16 6.29 4.59 -2.58
C ALA A 16 5.30 5.64 -3.09
N GLY A 17 4.18 5.16 -3.62
CA GLY A 17 2.98 5.95 -3.86
C GLY A 17 2.01 5.73 -2.70
N ILE A 18 1.50 6.82 -2.10
CA ILE A 18 0.63 6.79 -0.94
C ILE A 18 -0.63 7.60 -1.24
N ILE A 19 -1.76 6.90 -1.33
CA ILE A 19 -3.07 7.50 -1.59
C ILE A 19 -3.87 7.41 -0.29
N ALA A 20 -4.19 8.56 0.31
CA ALA A 20 -4.94 8.67 1.56
C ALA A 20 -4.42 7.74 2.68
N GLY A 21 -3.09 7.65 2.81
CA GLY A 21 -2.41 6.88 3.85
C GLY A 21 -1.91 7.75 5.00
N GLY A 22 -0.97 7.24 5.79
CA GLY A 22 -0.44 7.98 6.93
C GLY A 22 0.95 7.56 7.40
N PRO A 23 1.47 8.22 8.46
CA PRO A 23 2.79 8.01 9.03
C PRO A 23 3.13 6.56 9.40
N PHE A 24 4.41 6.21 9.29
CA PHE A 24 4.94 4.95 9.81
C PHE A 24 4.63 4.81 11.31
N TYR A 25 4.13 3.64 11.71
CA TYR A 25 3.81 3.32 13.10
C TYR A 25 2.81 4.29 13.78
N CYS A 26 2.02 5.04 13.01
CA CYS A 26 1.11 6.06 13.54
C CYS A 26 0.20 5.56 14.67
N ALA A 27 -0.40 4.37 14.51
CA ALA A 27 -1.35 3.83 15.47
C ALA A 27 -0.71 3.30 16.76
N GLU A 28 0.60 3.05 16.79
CA GLU A 28 1.34 2.51 17.96
C GLU A 28 0.68 1.27 18.58
N GLY A 29 0.17 0.36 17.75
CA GLY A 29 -0.54 -0.84 18.21
C GLY A 29 -1.91 -0.60 18.87
N LYS A 30 -2.46 0.61 18.78
CA LYS A 30 -3.71 1.01 19.46
C LYS A 30 -4.79 1.41 18.47
N ILE A 31 -5.87 0.65 18.42
CA ILE A 31 -7.02 0.97 17.53
C ILE A 31 -7.65 2.33 17.83
N ALA A 32 -7.68 2.77 19.10
CA ALA A 32 -8.19 4.09 19.46
C ALA A 32 -7.36 5.22 18.83
N ARG A 33 -6.02 5.10 18.87
CA ARG A 33 -5.10 6.04 18.20
C ARG A 33 -5.21 5.95 16.68
N ALA A 34 -5.40 4.75 16.15
CA ALA A 34 -5.65 4.51 14.73
C ALA A 34 -6.86 5.32 14.23
N LEU A 35 -7.99 5.23 14.93
CA LEU A 35 -9.23 5.91 14.55
C LEU A 35 -9.18 7.43 14.79
N ALA A 36 -8.44 7.89 15.81
CA ALA A 36 -8.25 9.31 16.12
C ALA A 36 -7.08 9.90 15.33
N ASN A 37 -5.88 9.93 15.92
CA ASN A 37 -4.68 10.60 15.41
C ASN A 37 -4.34 10.29 13.94
N CYS A 38 -4.65 9.07 13.48
CA CYS A 38 -4.24 8.55 12.18
C CYS A 38 -5.35 8.51 11.13
N MET A 39 -6.58 8.91 11.46
CA MET A 39 -7.72 8.94 10.54
C MET A 39 -8.50 10.25 10.67
N ALA A 40 -8.99 10.55 11.86
CA ALA A 40 -9.79 11.74 12.17
C ALA A 40 -9.13 12.56 13.30
N PRO A 41 -7.97 13.19 13.05
CA PRO A 41 -7.27 13.97 14.06
C PRO A 41 -8.10 15.15 14.57
N SER A 42 -7.84 15.53 15.81
CA SER A 42 -8.41 16.70 16.47
C SER A 42 -7.30 17.48 17.18
N LYS A 43 -7.64 18.61 17.81
CA LYS A 43 -6.65 19.39 18.60
C LYS A 43 -6.01 18.56 19.72
N ASP A 44 -6.79 17.69 20.36
CA ASP A 44 -6.34 16.86 21.48
C ASP A 44 -5.72 15.52 21.02
N ALA A 45 -5.92 15.16 19.75
CA ALA A 45 -5.37 13.95 19.14
C ALA A 45 -4.72 14.28 17.78
N PRO A 46 -3.65 15.08 17.75
CA PRO A 46 -3.00 15.47 16.50
C PRO A 46 -2.29 14.26 15.86
N PRO A 47 -2.03 14.30 14.53
CA PRO A 47 -1.14 13.33 13.90
C PRO A 47 0.26 13.34 14.54
N PRO A 48 1.04 12.25 14.43
CA PRO A 48 2.39 12.20 15.00
C PRO A 48 3.29 13.27 14.37
N THR A 49 4.06 13.93 15.22
CA THR A 49 5.00 14.98 14.79
C THR A 49 6.13 14.38 13.96
N LEU A 50 6.88 15.23 13.24
CA LEU A 50 8.10 14.79 12.55
C LEU A 50 9.07 14.08 13.50
N ALA A 51 9.23 14.60 14.72
CA ALA A 51 10.12 14.02 15.72
C ALA A 51 9.62 12.64 16.21
N ASP A 52 8.31 12.45 16.37
CA ASP A 52 7.72 11.13 16.67
C ASP A 52 8.04 10.11 15.59
N GLN A 53 7.84 10.50 14.32
CA GLN A 53 8.09 9.62 13.17
C GLN A 53 9.58 9.25 13.05
N GLN A 54 10.48 10.22 13.23
CA GLN A 54 11.93 9.98 13.22
C GLN A 54 12.36 9.07 14.37
N ARG A 55 11.82 9.27 15.59
CA ARG A 55 12.08 8.38 16.73
C ARG A 55 11.65 6.95 16.43
N ALA A 56 10.41 6.73 15.98
CA ALA A 56 9.87 5.40 15.72
C ALA A 56 10.71 4.61 14.71
N ILE A 57 11.14 5.26 13.62
CA ILE A 57 11.97 4.61 12.60
C ILE A 57 13.37 4.35 13.15
N ASN A 58 14.00 5.30 13.84
CA ASN A 58 15.34 5.12 14.40
C ASN A 58 15.37 4.00 15.46
N GLU A 59 14.35 3.89 16.29
CA GLU A 59 14.22 2.81 17.29
C GLU A 59 14.05 1.44 16.60
N ALA A 60 13.17 1.34 15.61
CA ALA A 60 12.98 0.10 14.86
C ALA A 60 14.25 -0.32 14.09
N ALA A 61 14.99 0.64 13.53
CA ALA A 61 16.25 0.38 12.85
C ALA A 61 17.36 -0.04 13.81
N LYS A 62 17.49 0.63 14.97
CA LYS A 62 18.43 0.26 16.04
C LYS A 62 18.16 -1.14 16.57
N ALA A 63 16.89 -1.55 16.62
CA ALA A 63 16.47 -2.90 16.99
C ALA A 63 16.66 -3.93 15.85
N GLY A 64 17.16 -3.54 14.68
CA GLY A 64 17.36 -4.42 13.52
C GLY A 64 16.06 -4.89 12.85
N LYS A 65 14.91 -4.31 13.20
CA LYS A 65 13.59 -4.77 12.73
C LYS A 65 13.23 -4.22 11.34
N ILE A 66 13.84 -3.12 10.92
CA ILE A 66 13.71 -2.53 9.58
C ILE A 66 15.11 -2.29 8.98
N ASP A 67 15.16 -2.02 7.67
CA ASP A 67 16.39 -1.58 7.02
C ASP A 67 16.86 -0.20 7.53
N PRO A 68 18.17 0.10 7.45
CA PRO A 68 18.71 1.39 7.90
C PRO A 68 18.04 2.60 7.19
N PRO A 69 17.58 3.64 7.91
CA PRO A 69 16.79 4.74 7.34
C PRO A 69 17.54 5.56 6.28
N GLU A 70 18.87 5.48 6.25
CA GLU A 70 19.72 6.19 5.29
C GLU A 70 19.42 5.77 3.85
N HIS A 71 18.90 4.56 3.64
CA HIS A 71 18.46 4.09 2.33
C HIS A 71 17.29 4.92 1.77
N LEU A 72 16.41 5.45 2.64
CA LEU A 72 15.27 6.28 2.24
C LEU A 72 15.68 7.56 1.52
N ARG A 73 16.89 8.09 1.74
CA ARG A 73 17.37 9.32 1.07
C ARG A 73 17.51 9.18 -0.45
N ARG A 74 17.50 7.95 -0.96
CA ARG A 74 17.57 7.64 -2.40
C ARG A 74 16.21 7.30 -3.00
N HIS A 75 15.14 7.38 -2.22
CA HIS A 75 13.81 7.02 -2.65
C HIS A 75 13.11 8.18 -3.35
N ARG A 76 11.95 7.87 -3.92
CA ARG A 76 10.95 8.85 -4.33
C ARG A 76 9.63 8.59 -3.63
N ALA A 77 8.91 9.64 -3.27
CA ALA A 77 7.60 9.55 -2.64
C ALA A 77 6.57 10.36 -3.42
N TRP A 78 5.45 9.73 -3.77
CA TRP A 78 4.29 10.39 -4.36
C TRP A 78 3.11 10.26 -3.40
N LEU A 79 2.54 11.36 -2.95
CA LEU A 79 1.49 11.40 -1.95
C LEU A 79 0.23 12.04 -2.53
N PHE A 80 -0.93 11.47 -2.23
CA PHE A 80 -2.22 12.00 -2.63
C PHE A 80 -3.20 12.03 -1.47
N SER A 81 -4.01 13.08 -1.42
CA SER A 81 -5.20 13.13 -0.58
C SER A 81 -6.34 13.87 -1.29
N GLY A 82 -7.58 13.53 -0.96
CA GLY A 82 -8.74 14.33 -1.36
C GLY A 82 -9.05 15.43 -0.35
N GLY A 83 -9.45 16.62 -0.79
CA GLY A 83 -9.82 17.72 0.10
C GLY A 83 -11.14 17.47 0.86
N ARG A 84 -11.98 16.55 0.38
CA ARG A 84 -13.22 16.09 1.04
C ARG A 84 -13.06 14.74 1.73
N ASP A 85 -11.84 14.23 1.86
CA ASP A 85 -11.57 12.99 2.58
C ASP A 85 -11.82 13.19 4.09
N GLN A 86 -12.89 12.56 4.58
CA GLN A 86 -13.24 12.52 6.01
C GLN A 86 -12.91 11.17 6.67
N THR A 87 -12.33 10.23 5.93
CA THR A 87 -11.93 8.91 6.45
C THR A 87 -10.47 8.92 6.89
N VAL A 88 -9.58 9.44 6.06
CA VAL A 88 -8.20 9.77 6.42
C VAL A 88 -8.01 11.24 6.09
N ASN A 89 -8.19 12.08 7.11
CA ASN A 89 -8.13 13.52 6.95
C ASN A 89 -6.80 13.95 6.31
N PRO A 90 -6.81 14.93 5.38
CA PRO A 90 -5.60 15.43 4.73
C PRO A 90 -4.45 15.78 5.68
N GLN A 91 -4.74 16.23 6.91
CA GLN A 91 -3.73 16.51 7.94
C GLN A 91 -2.85 15.30 8.27
N VAL A 92 -3.37 14.08 8.16
CA VAL A 92 -2.59 12.84 8.35
C VAL A 92 -1.59 12.66 7.21
N VAL A 93 -2.03 12.90 5.97
CA VAL A 93 -1.16 12.85 4.78
C VAL A 93 -0.12 13.96 4.82
N ASP A 94 -0.47 15.14 5.35
CA ASP A 94 0.44 16.27 5.51
C ASP A 94 1.53 15.96 6.55
N ALA A 95 1.19 15.28 7.65
CA ALA A 95 2.18 14.79 8.62
C ALA A 95 3.16 13.79 7.99
N LEU A 96 2.67 12.88 7.13
CA LEU A 96 3.53 11.97 6.36
C LEU A 96 4.38 12.72 5.33
N HIS A 97 3.82 13.74 4.66
CA HIS A 97 4.55 14.58 3.72
C HIS A 97 5.70 15.31 4.41
N ALA A 98 5.47 15.88 5.60
CA ALA A 98 6.52 16.54 6.39
C ALA A 98 7.69 15.59 6.70
N PHE A 99 7.40 14.31 6.99
CA PHE A 99 8.43 13.28 7.15
C PHE A 99 9.26 13.08 5.88
N TYR A 100 8.64 12.79 4.74
CA TYR A 100 9.39 12.61 3.50
C TYR A 100 10.14 13.88 3.09
N ALA A 101 9.56 15.07 3.27
CA ALA A 101 10.18 16.35 2.95
C ALA A 101 11.42 16.64 3.81
N SER A 102 11.51 16.08 5.02
CA SER A 102 12.71 16.18 5.85
C SER A 102 13.87 15.30 5.38
N LEU A 103 13.58 14.30 4.53
CA LEU A 103 14.55 13.29 4.09
C LEU A 103 14.93 13.41 2.60
N LEU A 104 13.98 13.82 1.77
CA LEU A 104 14.08 13.79 0.31
C LEU A 104 14.30 15.19 -0.25
N PRO A 105 15.11 15.33 -1.32
CA PRO A 105 15.13 16.58 -2.07
C PRO A 105 13.75 16.83 -2.71
N GLY A 106 13.40 18.10 -2.94
CA GLY A 106 12.10 18.48 -3.50
C GLY A 106 11.74 17.80 -4.82
N THR A 107 12.73 17.42 -5.64
CA THR A 107 12.53 16.68 -6.90
C THR A 107 12.17 15.19 -6.71
N ALA A 108 12.36 14.64 -5.51
CA ALA A 108 12.07 13.26 -5.18
C ALA A 108 10.76 13.08 -4.39
N ILE A 109 10.11 14.17 -3.97
CA ILE A 109 8.81 14.16 -3.30
C ILE A 109 7.78 14.92 -4.11
N ARG A 110 6.58 14.35 -4.24
CA ARG A 110 5.45 15.02 -4.89
C ARG A 110 4.19 14.83 -4.06
N ARG A 111 3.46 15.92 -3.85
CA ARG A 111 2.20 15.96 -3.10
C ARG A 111 1.11 16.49 -4.02
N GLU A 112 0.15 15.63 -4.33
CA GLU A 112 -1.03 15.96 -5.12
C GLU A 112 -2.25 16.06 -4.21
N GLN A 113 -3.10 17.05 -4.44
CA GLN A 113 -4.36 17.20 -3.72
C GLN A 113 -5.45 17.65 -4.69
N LEU A 114 -6.57 16.93 -4.68
CA LEU A 114 -7.77 17.34 -5.40
C LEU A 114 -8.80 17.82 -4.38
N ALA A 115 -9.16 19.10 -4.44
CA ALA A 115 -10.05 19.75 -3.48
C ALA A 115 -11.37 18.98 -3.29
N ASP A 116 -11.97 18.50 -4.39
CA ASP A 116 -13.27 17.83 -4.38
C ASP A 116 -13.22 16.32 -4.14
N ALA A 117 -12.04 15.70 -4.13
CA ALA A 117 -11.94 14.25 -4.01
C ALA A 117 -12.28 13.76 -2.58
N GLY A 118 -13.05 12.67 -2.51
CA GLY A 118 -13.30 11.91 -1.28
C GLY A 118 -12.21 10.88 -0.99
N HIS A 119 -12.47 9.96 -0.06
CA HIS A 119 -11.57 8.87 0.30
C HIS A 119 -11.67 7.73 -0.72
N ALA A 120 -10.77 7.68 -1.71
CA ALA A 120 -10.77 6.63 -2.72
C ALA A 120 -9.43 6.50 -3.45
N MET A 121 -9.25 5.36 -4.12
CA MET A 121 -8.36 5.26 -5.27
C MET A 121 -8.94 6.12 -6.41
N VAL A 122 -8.18 7.07 -6.93
CA VAL A 122 -8.61 7.86 -8.09
C VAL A 122 -8.13 7.18 -9.36
N SER A 123 -9.05 6.80 -10.24
CA SER A 123 -8.70 6.09 -11.47
C SER A 123 -9.55 6.50 -12.68
N VAL A 124 -8.89 6.48 -13.84
CA VAL A 124 -9.51 6.67 -15.16
C VAL A 124 -9.90 5.34 -15.83
N ASP A 125 -9.59 4.19 -15.23
CA ASP A 125 -9.78 2.88 -15.89
C ASP A 125 -10.99 2.09 -15.38
N ASP A 126 -11.45 2.36 -14.15
CA ASP A 126 -12.70 1.78 -13.66
C ASP A 126 -13.90 2.42 -14.37
N ARG A 127 -14.69 1.58 -15.06
CA ARG A 127 -15.85 2.00 -15.88
C ARG A 127 -17.09 2.33 -15.05
N GLN A 128 -17.14 1.91 -13.80
CA GLN A 128 -18.25 2.11 -12.89
C GLN A 128 -17.83 2.97 -11.69
N ALA A 129 -16.70 3.68 -11.80
CA ALA A 129 -16.11 4.45 -10.71
C ALA A 129 -17.15 5.42 -10.12
N ASN A 130 -17.08 5.60 -8.81
CA ASN A 130 -17.91 6.58 -8.12
C ASN A 130 -17.56 8.00 -8.58
N ALA A 131 -18.45 8.95 -8.28
CA ALA A 131 -18.16 10.36 -8.42
C ALA A 131 -16.98 10.78 -7.54
N CYS A 132 -16.22 11.79 -7.97
CA CYS A 132 -14.97 12.21 -7.32
C CYS A 132 -15.10 12.42 -5.80
N ALA A 133 -16.19 13.04 -5.35
CA ALA A 133 -16.40 13.40 -3.94
C ALA A 133 -16.88 12.25 -3.03
N THR A 134 -17.09 11.04 -3.57
CA THR A 134 -17.65 9.91 -2.82
C THR A 134 -16.61 9.25 -1.91
N SER A 135 -17.02 8.82 -0.72
CA SER A 135 -16.20 8.04 0.23
C SER A 135 -16.90 6.75 0.63
N GLU A 136 -17.30 5.95 -0.36
CA GLU A 136 -18.07 4.71 -0.19
C GLU A 136 -17.59 3.62 -1.15
N PRO A 137 -17.92 2.32 -0.94
CA PRO A 137 -17.59 1.24 -1.85
C PRO A 137 -17.94 1.58 -3.31
N PRO A 138 -17.09 1.19 -4.28
CA PRO A 138 -15.87 0.38 -4.13
C PRO A 138 -14.63 1.16 -3.67
N PHE A 139 -14.77 2.44 -3.27
CA PHE A 139 -13.65 3.34 -3.01
C PHE A 139 -12.70 3.50 -4.21
N ILE A 140 -13.29 3.52 -5.42
CA ILE A 140 -12.62 3.84 -6.67
C ILE A 140 -13.44 4.94 -7.32
N ASN A 141 -12.83 6.12 -7.51
CA ASN A 141 -13.52 7.31 -7.98
C ASN A 141 -12.94 7.82 -9.29
N ARG A 142 -13.80 8.41 -10.14
CA ARG A 142 -13.38 9.18 -11.32
C ARG A 142 -13.35 10.67 -10.95
N CYS A 143 -12.15 11.25 -10.96
CA CYS A 143 -11.93 12.68 -10.74
C CYS A 143 -11.46 13.36 -12.02
N ARG A 144 -12.35 13.47 -13.01
CA ARG A 144 -12.00 13.90 -14.37
C ARG A 144 -10.87 13.03 -14.93
N GLU A 145 -9.93 13.60 -15.67
CA GLU A 145 -8.79 12.88 -16.28
C GLU A 145 -7.60 12.66 -15.32
N PHE A 146 -7.80 12.81 -14.00
CA PHE A 146 -6.70 12.59 -13.05
C PHE A 146 -6.35 11.09 -12.95
N ASP A 147 -5.28 10.68 -13.62
CA ASP A 147 -4.74 9.33 -13.55
C ASP A 147 -3.70 9.21 -12.43
N ALA A 148 -4.15 8.83 -11.23
CA ALA A 148 -3.25 8.68 -10.08
C ALA A 148 -2.19 7.60 -10.32
N ALA A 149 -2.58 6.45 -10.90
CA ALA A 149 -1.66 5.35 -11.17
C ALA A 149 -0.56 5.75 -12.15
N GLY A 150 -0.90 6.48 -13.22
CA GLY A 150 0.08 7.01 -14.16
C GLY A 150 1.05 7.99 -13.52
N GLN A 151 0.52 9.02 -12.84
CA GLN A 151 1.33 10.06 -12.21
C GLN A 151 2.25 9.51 -11.11
N LEU A 152 1.75 8.59 -10.29
CA LEU A 152 2.57 7.99 -9.23
C LEU A 152 3.64 7.08 -9.83
N LEU A 153 3.34 6.28 -10.87
CA LEU A 153 4.34 5.44 -11.52
C LEU A 153 5.44 6.30 -12.17
N GLU A 154 5.05 7.34 -12.91
CA GLU A 154 5.99 8.25 -13.57
C GLU A 154 6.89 8.95 -12.55
N HIS A 155 6.32 9.42 -11.44
CA HIS A 155 7.12 10.03 -10.37
C HIS A 155 8.13 9.04 -9.81
N LEU A 156 7.72 7.80 -9.55
CA LEU A 156 8.56 6.80 -8.89
C LEU A 156 9.67 6.26 -9.78
N ILE A 157 9.41 6.03 -11.08
CA ILE A 157 10.36 5.32 -11.96
C ILE A 157 10.94 6.19 -13.08
N GLY A 158 10.45 7.42 -13.24
CA GLY A 158 10.83 8.33 -14.32
C GLY A 158 9.87 8.26 -15.50
N PRO A 159 10.25 8.89 -16.63
CA PRO A 159 9.40 9.00 -17.82
C PRO A 159 8.84 7.65 -18.27
N LEU A 160 7.53 7.62 -18.54
CA LEU A 160 6.83 6.43 -19.01
C LEU A 160 6.58 6.50 -20.52
N GLN A 161 6.60 5.34 -21.17
CA GLN A 161 5.96 5.16 -22.47
C GLN A 161 4.46 5.42 -22.33
N PRO A 162 3.79 5.92 -23.39
CA PRO A 162 2.34 6.16 -23.36
C PRO A 162 1.57 4.95 -22.86
N LYS A 163 0.51 5.21 -22.08
CA LYS A 163 -0.39 4.19 -21.56
C LYS A 163 -0.94 3.34 -22.71
N ALA A 164 -0.95 2.01 -22.54
CA ALA A 164 -1.58 1.13 -23.52
C ALA A 164 -3.10 1.40 -23.58
N ARG A 165 -3.71 1.25 -24.77
CA ARG A 165 -5.17 1.40 -24.94
C ARG A 165 -5.95 0.36 -24.12
N ALA A 166 -5.38 -0.82 -23.96
CA ALA A 166 -5.89 -1.90 -23.13
C ALA A 166 -4.71 -2.70 -22.56
N ALA A 167 -4.92 -3.28 -21.38
CA ALA A 167 -3.98 -4.23 -20.80
C ALA A 167 -4.10 -5.59 -21.53
N ASP A 168 -3.02 -6.04 -22.18
CA ASP A 168 -2.98 -7.29 -22.97
C ASP A 168 -1.99 -8.33 -22.38
N GLY A 169 -1.55 -8.10 -21.14
CA GLY A 169 -0.78 -9.04 -20.33
C GLY A 169 -1.65 -10.12 -19.67
N GLU A 170 -1.00 -11.04 -18.95
CA GLU A 170 -1.70 -12.09 -18.22
C GLU A 170 -1.99 -11.64 -16.78
N LEU A 171 -3.25 -11.75 -16.34
CA LEU A 171 -3.62 -11.58 -14.94
C LEU A 171 -3.68 -12.95 -14.25
N LEU A 172 -2.62 -13.30 -13.53
CA LEU A 172 -2.49 -14.54 -12.79
C LEU A 172 -3.17 -14.44 -11.44
N ALA A 173 -3.99 -15.43 -11.09
CA ALA A 173 -4.39 -15.70 -9.71
C ALA A 173 -3.50 -16.83 -9.15
N PHE A 174 -3.06 -16.72 -7.90
CA PHE A 174 -2.24 -17.73 -7.27
C PHE A 174 -2.54 -17.85 -5.77
N ALA A 175 -2.40 -19.07 -5.23
CA ALA A 175 -2.55 -19.32 -3.81
C ALA A 175 -1.47 -18.58 -3.03
N GLN A 176 -1.85 -17.66 -2.15
CA GLN A 176 -0.87 -16.84 -1.43
C GLN A 176 -0.48 -17.42 -0.07
N ALA A 177 -1.20 -18.45 0.39
CA ALA A 177 -0.92 -19.13 1.66
C ALA A 177 0.51 -19.67 1.74
N GLU A 178 1.10 -20.11 0.61
CA GLU A 178 2.51 -20.58 0.56
C GLU A 178 3.53 -19.52 0.99
N PHE A 179 3.18 -18.23 0.89
CA PHE A 179 4.07 -17.13 1.24
C PHE A 179 3.88 -16.67 2.68
N VAL A 180 2.74 -16.97 3.31
CA VAL A 180 2.44 -16.47 4.66
C VAL A 180 3.21 -17.27 5.71
N PRO A 181 3.96 -16.62 6.62
CA PRO A 181 4.52 -17.33 7.76
C PRO A 181 3.40 -17.76 8.72
N GLY A 182 3.35 -19.05 9.04
CA GLY A 182 2.28 -19.61 9.87
C GLY A 182 0.96 -19.73 9.12
N ARG A 183 -0.18 -19.54 9.81
CA ARG A 183 -1.51 -19.71 9.21
C ARG A 183 -1.99 -18.39 8.60
N ALA A 184 -2.42 -18.40 7.34
CA ALA A 184 -2.97 -17.22 6.65
C ALA A 184 -4.11 -16.53 7.42
N ILE A 185 -4.95 -17.33 8.10
CA ILE A 185 -6.06 -16.86 8.93
C ILE A 185 -5.62 -15.94 10.09
N ASP A 186 -4.45 -16.18 10.67
CA ASP A 186 -3.91 -15.38 11.79
C ASP A 186 -3.51 -13.97 11.36
N ALA A 187 -3.26 -13.78 10.06
CA ALA A 187 -2.77 -12.55 9.48
C ALA A 187 -3.82 -11.85 8.60
N SER A 188 -5.10 -12.27 8.64
CA SER A 188 -6.12 -11.80 7.68
C SER A 188 -5.71 -11.93 6.21
N MET A 189 -4.78 -12.80 5.86
CA MET A 189 -4.42 -13.02 4.46
C MET A 189 -5.52 -13.82 3.77
N ALA A 190 -5.89 -13.44 2.54
CA ALA A 190 -6.86 -14.17 1.74
C ALA A 190 -6.23 -15.46 1.16
N ASP A 191 -7.02 -16.32 0.53
CA ASP A 191 -6.49 -17.56 -0.05
C ASP A 191 -5.70 -17.31 -1.33
N GLU A 192 -6.12 -16.33 -2.13
CA GLU A 192 -5.52 -15.99 -3.42
C GLU A 192 -5.01 -14.55 -3.47
N ALA A 193 -3.90 -14.34 -4.18
CA ALA A 193 -3.41 -13.03 -4.62
C ALA A 193 -3.33 -12.99 -6.15
N TYR A 194 -3.06 -11.80 -6.70
CA TYR A 194 -3.02 -11.59 -8.15
C TYR A 194 -1.70 -10.97 -8.60
N ALA A 195 -1.27 -11.30 -9.82
CA ALA A 195 -0.15 -10.64 -10.48
C ALA A 195 -0.48 -10.37 -11.94
N TYR A 196 -0.38 -9.11 -12.37
CA TYR A 196 -0.44 -8.73 -13.77
C TYR A 196 0.95 -8.76 -14.38
N ILE A 197 1.13 -9.60 -15.39
CA ILE A 197 2.41 -9.82 -16.08
C ILE A 197 2.28 -9.40 -17.55
N PRO A 198 2.84 -8.25 -17.96
CA PRO A 198 2.93 -7.88 -19.36
C PRO A 198 3.59 -8.97 -20.20
N LYS A 199 3.16 -9.13 -21.45
CA LYS A 199 3.82 -10.06 -22.40
C LYS A 199 5.33 -9.80 -22.50
N SER A 200 5.71 -8.52 -22.46
CA SER A 200 7.11 -8.06 -22.50
C SER A 200 7.95 -8.55 -21.31
N CYS A 201 7.33 -8.95 -20.19
CA CYS A 201 8.01 -9.43 -18.98
C CYS A 201 8.34 -10.92 -18.97
N ARG A 202 7.88 -11.71 -19.95
CA ARG A 202 8.16 -13.15 -20.02
C ARG A 202 9.65 -13.47 -20.15
N ALA A 203 10.40 -12.60 -20.81
CA ALA A 203 11.86 -12.72 -20.94
C ALA A 203 12.63 -12.18 -19.71
N GLY A 204 11.95 -11.76 -18.64
CA GLY A 204 12.57 -11.16 -17.45
C GLY A 204 12.94 -9.68 -17.63
N GLY A 205 13.70 -9.15 -16.67
CA GLY A 205 14.17 -7.74 -16.70
C GLY A 205 13.08 -6.69 -16.48
N CYS A 206 11.94 -7.06 -15.90
CA CYS A 206 10.88 -6.13 -15.54
C CYS A 206 11.04 -5.55 -14.15
N ARG A 207 10.50 -4.34 -13.97
CA ARG A 207 10.30 -3.76 -12.64
C ARG A 207 9.10 -4.43 -11.98
N ILE A 208 9.07 -4.40 -10.65
CA ILE A 208 7.92 -4.89 -9.87
C ILE A 208 7.30 -3.70 -9.16
N HIS A 209 6.00 -3.50 -9.33
CA HIS A 209 5.19 -2.58 -8.53
C HIS A 209 4.23 -3.40 -7.67
N VAL A 210 4.11 -3.07 -6.39
CA VAL A 210 3.14 -3.73 -5.49
C VAL A 210 2.02 -2.75 -5.21
N ALA A 211 0.81 -3.11 -5.63
CA ALA A 211 -0.39 -2.30 -5.44
C ALA A 211 -1.24 -2.90 -4.30
N PHE A 212 -1.23 -2.22 -3.15
CA PHE A 212 -2.02 -2.59 -1.99
C PHE A 212 -3.42 -1.95 -2.08
N HIS A 213 -4.48 -2.75 -2.10
CA HIS A 213 -5.84 -2.24 -2.00
C HIS A 213 -6.11 -1.64 -0.60
N GLY A 214 -7.11 -0.75 -0.49
CA GLY A 214 -7.56 -0.18 0.79
C GLY A 214 -8.50 -1.08 1.59
N CYS A 215 -8.94 -0.60 2.76
CA CYS A 215 -10.01 -1.23 3.52
C CYS A 215 -11.29 -1.32 2.66
N ARG A 216 -12.07 -2.41 2.81
CA ARG A 216 -13.31 -2.68 2.04
C ARG A 216 -13.09 -2.71 0.51
N GLN A 217 -11.85 -2.93 0.08
CA GLN A 217 -11.47 -3.13 -1.32
C GLN A 217 -10.88 -4.53 -1.55
N THR A 218 -11.12 -5.46 -0.62
CA THR A 218 -10.71 -6.86 -0.78
C THR A 218 -11.49 -7.51 -1.93
N THR A 219 -10.99 -8.63 -2.46
CA THR A 219 -11.78 -9.42 -3.42
C THR A 219 -13.10 -9.94 -2.88
N LYS A 220 -13.22 -10.09 -1.55
CA LYS A 220 -14.50 -10.45 -0.91
C LYS A 220 -15.51 -9.29 -0.95
N ASP A 221 -15.04 -8.05 -0.86
CA ASP A 221 -15.91 -6.88 -0.81
C ASP A 221 -16.29 -6.36 -2.20
N ILE A 222 -15.35 -6.34 -3.15
CA ILE A 222 -15.54 -5.70 -4.47
C ILE A 222 -15.05 -6.55 -5.65
N GLY A 223 -14.77 -7.84 -5.44
CA GLY A 223 -14.17 -8.70 -6.47
C GLY A 223 -12.81 -8.18 -6.95
N ARG A 224 -12.47 -8.43 -8.22
CA ARG A 224 -11.19 -7.99 -8.81
C ARG A 224 -11.16 -6.51 -9.21
N ARG A 225 -12.13 -5.71 -8.75
CA ARG A 225 -12.33 -4.35 -9.24
C ARG A 225 -11.15 -3.42 -8.93
N PHE A 226 -10.47 -3.58 -7.79
CA PHE A 226 -9.20 -2.87 -7.54
C PHE A 226 -8.08 -3.38 -8.46
N VAL A 227 -7.96 -4.69 -8.63
CA VAL A 227 -6.92 -5.34 -9.45
C VAL A 227 -7.01 -4.89 -10.91
N GLU A 228 -8.22 -4.79 -11.45
CA GLU A 228 -8.48 -4.46 -12.86
C GLU A 228 -8.69 -2.96 -13.09
N GLY A 229 -9.31 -2.26 -12.13
CA GLY A 229 -9.82 -0.89 -12.28
C GLY A 229 -9.03 0.19 -11.55
N ALA A 230 -8.04 -0.13 -10.71
CA ALA A 230 -7.21 0.90 -10.08
C ALA A 230 -6.33 1.65 -11.10
N GLY A 231 -6.08 1.05 -12.27
CA GLY A 231 -5.49 1.73 -13.43
C GLY A 231 -3.99 1.50 -13.65
N TYR A 232 -3.41 0.53 -12.93
CA TYR A 232 -2.00 0.19 -13.09
C TYR A 232 -1.71 -0.65 -14.34
N ASN A 233 -2.59 -1.59 -14.71
CA ASN A 233 -2.28 -2.64 -15.69
C ASN A 233 -1.92 -2.10 -17.09
N ALA A 234 -2.66 -1.11 -17.59
CA ALA A 234 -2.40 -0.54 -18.91
C ALA A 234 -1.11 0.30 -18.96
N TRP A 235 -0.72 0.94 -17.86
CA TRP A 235 0.60 1.56 -17.74
C TRP A 235 1.69 0.51 -17.66
N ALA A 236 1.47 -0.54 -16.88
CA ALA A 236 2.39 -1.63 -16.69
C ALA A 236 2.73 -2.36 -18.00
N ASP A 237 1.74 -2.51 -18.87
CA ASP A 237 1.83 -3.21 -20.15
C ASP A 237 2.85 -2.55 -21.11
N SER A 238 2.78 -1.23 -21.24
CA SER A 238 3.68 -0.46 -22.11
C SER A 238 5.04 -0.13 -21.48
N ASN A 239 5.21 -0.37 -20.17
CA ASN A 239 6.38 0.09 -19.41
C ASN A 239 7.23 -1.02 -18.76
N ARG A 240 6.99 -2.29 -19.11
CA ARG A 240 7.73 -3.44 -18.55
C ARG A 240 7.68 -3.49 -17.02
N ILE A 241 6.47 -3.40 -16.47
CA ILE A 241 6.21 -3.45 -15.03
C ILE A 241 5.33 -4.66 -14.76
N ALA A 242 5.78 -5.59 -13.91
CA ALA A 242 4.89 -6.56 -13.31
C ALA A 242 4.17 -5.92 -12.11
N VAL A 243 2.85 -6.06 -12.00
CA VAL A 243 2.08 -5.51 -10.88
C VAL A 243 1.62 -6.65 -9.98
N LEU A 244 2.07 -6.65 -8.73
CA LEU A 244 1.65 -7.59 -7.70
C LEU A 244 0.52 -6.98 -6.88
N TYR A 245 -0.55 -7.75 -6.68
CA TYR A 245 -1.73 -7.38 -5.88
C TYR A 245 -1.96 -8.41 -4.77
N PRO A 246 -1.19 -8.33 -3.67
CA PRO A 246 -1.44 -9.13 -2.49
C PRO A 246 -2.85 -8.88 -1.96
N GLN A 247 -3.50 -9.88 -1.36
CA GLN A 247 -4.87 -9.74 -0.86
C GLN A 247 -4.96 -10.09 0.61
N ILE A 248 -5.75 -9.31 1.33
CA ILE A 248 -6.22 -9.64 2.67
C ILE A 248 -7.74 -9.83 2.63
N VAL A 249 -8.32 -10.39 3.69
CA VAL A 249 -9.74 -10.73 3.80
C VAL A 249 -10.33 -10.18 5.10
N PRO A 250 -11.58 -9.70 5.13
CA PRO A 250 -12.25 -9.31 6.36
C PRO A 250 -12.34 -10.46 7.36
N ARG A 251 -12.05 -10.18 8.64
CA ARG A 251 -12.15 -11.15 9.74
C ARG A 251 -12.71 -10.50 11.00
N SER A 252 -13.54 -11.25 11.73
CA SER A 252 -14.10 -10.78 13.01
C SER A 252 -14.34 -11.98 13.90
N GLY A 253 -13.44 -12.19 14.86
CA GLY A 253 -13.56 -13.25 15.85
C GLY A 253 -12.43 -14.28 15.81
N PRO A 254 -12.66 -15.47 16.39
CA PRO A 254 -11.65 -16.52 16.50
C PRO A 254 -11.13 -16.99 15.15
N ALA A 255 -9.81 -17.13 15.03
CA ALA A 255 -9.16 -17.76 13.90
C ALA A 255 -9.32 -19.27 14.01
N LEU A 256 -10.22 -19.88 13.23
CA LEU A 256 -10.45 -21.33 13.26
C LEU A 256 -9.15 -22.13 13.06
N GLY A 257 -8.85 -23.00 14.03
CA GLY A 257 -7.62 -23.80 14.10
C GLY A 257 -6.39 -23.03 14.61
N SER A 258 -6.59 -21.89 15.27
CA SER A 258 -5.58 -21.10 15.96
C SER A 258 -6.13 -20.60 17.30
N TRP A 259 -5.24 -20.15 18.18
CA TRP A 259 -5.60 -19.54 19.48
C TRP A 259 -5.78 -18.02 19.39
N LYS A 260 -5.67 -17.45 18.18
CA LYS A 260 -5.78 -16.00 17.94
C LYS A 260 -7.21 -15.56 17.69
N VAL A 261 -7.54 -14.35 18.15
CA VAL A 261 -8.74 -13.61 17.76
C VAL A 261 -8.31 -12.48 16.84
N VAL A 262 -8.91 -12.40 15.65
CA VAL A 262 -8.55 -11.40 14.65
C VAL A 262 -9.72 -10.44 14.46
N MET A 263 -9.50 -9.17 14.76
CA MET A 263 -10.49 -8.11 14.66
C MET A 263 -10.12 -7.15 13.53
N ASN A 264 -10.55 -7.50 12.32
CA ASN A 264 -10.35 -6.74 11.09
C ASN A 264 -11.62 -6.80 10.20
N PRO A 265 -12.78 -6.33 10.68
CA PRO A 265 -14.08 -6.46 9.99
C PRO A 265 -14.12 -5.77 8.63
N LYS A 266 -13.27 -4.76 8.42
CA LYS A 266 -13.23 -3.96 7.19
C LYS A 266 -12.22 -4.49 6.18
N GLY A 267 -11.53 -5.60 6.45
CA GLY A 267 -10.50 -6.12 5.55
C GLY A 267 -9.47 -5.04 5.21
N CYS A 268 -8.76 -4.54 6.23
CA CYS A 268 -7.65 -3.62 6.08
C CYS A 268 -6.30 -4.34 6.24
N TRP A 269 -5.27 -3.89 5.55
CA TRP A 269 -3.88 -4.25 5.89
C TRP A 269 -3.57 -3.90 7.35
N ASP A 270 -2.64 -4.60 7.98
CA ASP A 270 -2.30 -4.34 9.37
C ASP A 270 -1.43 -3.09 9.51
N TRP A 271 -2.05 -2.05 10.08
CA TRP A 271 -1.40 -0.79 10.42
C TRP A 271 -1.71 -0.35 11.87
N TRP A 272 -2.38 -1.21 12.66
CA TRP A 272 -2.68 -0.95 14.07
C TRP A 272 -2.36 -2.13 15.00
N GLY A 273 -1.71 -3.17 14.51
CA GLY A 273 -1.13 -4.26 15.31
C GLY A 273 -2.04 -5.45 15.55
N TYR A 274 -3.08 -5.68 14.73
CA TYR A 274 -3.96 -6.84 14.94
C TYR A 274 -3.27 -8.18 14.67
N THR A 275 -2.10 -8.19 14.02
CA THR A 275 -1.28 -9.39 13.80
C THR A 275 -0.11 -9.54 14.78
N GLY A 276 0.10 -8.56 15.68
CA GLY A 276 1.17 -8.54 16.68
C GLY A 276 1.86 -7.18 16.77
N SER A 277 2.74 -7.00 17.76
CA SER A 277 3.43 -5.72 18.05
C SER A 277 4.44 -5.27 16.98
N ASP A 278 4.84 -6.18 16.09
CA ASP A 278 5.85 -5.95 15.06
C ASP A 278 5.26 -5.74 13.65
N TYR A 279 3.95 -5.45 13.57
CA TYR A 279 3.15 -5.32 12.33
C TYR A 279 3.71 -4.36 11.26
N GLN A 280 4.53 -3.41 11.70
CA GLN A 280 5.16 -2.36 10.88
C GLN A 280 6.56 -2.76 10.37
N THR A 281 7.10 -3.91 10.78
CA THR A 281 8.50 -4.29 10.58
C THR A 281 8.68 -5.48 9.64
N ARG A 282 9.94 -5.86 9.35
CA ARG A 282 10.25 -7.08 8.58
C ARG A 282 9.75 -8.37 9.24
N GLU A 283 9.42 -8.33 10.54
CA GLU A 283 8.87 -9.48 11.26
C GLU A 283 7.37 -9.67 11.06
N ALA A 284 6.65 -8.67 10.54
CA ALA A 284 5.21 -8.73 10.37
C ALA A 284 4.79 -9.84 9.38
N PRO A 285 3.78 -10.67 9.70
CA PRO A 285 3.33 -11.74 8.81
C PRO A 285 2.93 -11.26 7.41
N GLN A 286 2.24 -10.13 7.31
CA GLN A 286 1.81 -9.56 6.03
C GLN A 286 2.99 -9.03 5.21
N ILE A 287 3.96 -8.34 5.86
CA ILE A 287 5.16 -7.83 5.18
C ILE A 287 6.02 -8.99 4.67
N LYS A 288 6.23 -10.03 5.50
CA LYS A 288 6.93 -11.26 5.11
C LYS A 288 6.29 -11.96 3.92
N ALA A 289 4.95 -12.10 3.94
CA ALA A 289 4.22 -12.72 2.83
C ALA A 289 4.46 -11.98 1.52
N VAL A 290 4.32 -10.65 1.53
CA VAL A 290 4.52 -9.82 0.33
C VAL A 290 5.98 -9.86 -0.13
N ARG A 291 6.96 -9.81 0.78
CA ARG A 291 8.38 -9.93 0.45
C ARG A 291 8.68 -11.26 -0.26
N ARG A 292 8.14 -12.37 0.24
CA ARG A 292 8.31 -13.70 -0.37
C ARG A 292 7.64 -13.81 -1.75
N MET A 293 6.48 -13.18 -1.95
CA MET A 293 5.87 -13.08 -3.29
C MET A 293 6.76 -12.32 -4.27
N ILE A 294 7.37 -11.21 -3.83
CA ILE A 294 8.33 -10.46 -4.66
C ILE A 294 9.58 -11.31 -4.94
N ASP A 295 10.10 -12.05 -3.96
CA ASP A 295 11.26 -12.93 -4.15
C ASP A 295 10.96 -14.01 -5.21
N ARG A 296 9.76 -14.60 -5.19
CA ARG A 296 9.29 -15.53 -6.23
C ARG A 296 9.24 -14.88 -7.60
N LEU A 297 8.70 -13.67 -7.72
CA LEU A 297 8.68 -12.90 -8.99
C LEU A 297 10.09 -12.55 -9.50
N GLN A 298 11.06 -12.40 -8.60
CA GLN A 298 12.46 -12.16 -8.93
C GLN A 298 13.24 -13.44 -9.30
N GLY A 299 12.57 -14.61 -9.31
CA GLY A 299 13.23 -15.88 -9.57
C GLY A 299 14.24 -16.30 -8.50
N LYS A 300 14.16 -15.71 -7.30
CA LYS A 300 15.00 -16.13 -6.18
C LYS A 300 14.48 -17.46 -5.64
N PRO A 301 15.36 -18.44 -5.33
CA PRO A 301 14.95 -19.64 -4.60
C PRO A 301 14.23 -19.22 -3.33
N GLY A 302 13.09 -19.86 -3.03
CA GLY A 302 12.33 -19.57 -1.82
C GLY A 302 13.22 -19.80 -0.60
N GLY A 303 13.66 -18.71 0.04
CA GLY A 303 14.38 -18.79 1.30
C GLY A 303 13.46 -19.41 2.34
N ASN A 304 13.73 -20.66 2.71
CA ASN A 304 13.13 -21.26 3.89
C ASN A 304 13.56 -20.43 5.13
N PRO A 305 12.68 -20.31 6.13
CA PRO A 305 12.86 -19.43 7.28
C PRO A 305 14.14 -19.70 8.06
#